data_AF-A0A1G8Y591-F1
#
_entry.id   AF-A0A1G8Y591-F1
#
_cell.length_a   1.000
_cell.length_b   1.000
_cell.length_c   1.000
_cell.angle_alpha   90.00
_cell.angle_beta   90.00
_cell.angle_gamma   90.00
#
_symmetry.space_group_name_H-M   'P 1'
#
loop_
_entity.id
_entity.type
_entity.pdbx_description
1 polymer ?
#
loop_
_entity_poly.entity_id
_entity_poly.type
_entity_poly.pdbx_seq_one_letter_code
_entity_poly.pdbx_strand_id
1 'polypeptide(L)'
;MQSKKTVNTTGKLNAEFLKMAPSITQVYIAVGMITGKTFDFLMRNLKPDTVINVILGIHMPTPPAVLEKLFNLEQSGELKVSVFANNFFHPKLYLFNTQIGWLAFVGSGNLTHGGWAANEEFFVKITDHSTCYEMREHIIEWEADSIALTRELIDAYTENFEKNEALESAKINNIKELIAKVSSTHKLDKVDFSRQFFKKSDFMTFDPSKVGLDNQEIWVERAAVRDKLYRLNDQVAPLIPKSWEIYPHYKPIYIASQIETAHHDQHLVRSLWVGYGRDQSTLKMYGDHETTPLYFMRMQFIIHHDTVGFWLMPAKANAGKVDRQHFREQMKDSNYRTKFFYLIRDLGDPYWIHIAGEERMTSSFENAEQLYEFVKKDAFAHYFTIGRDYEAGDPKLAVDRIAQTCMEEFTKYYPLYDMIIHRLERSNLALR
;
A
#
# COMPACT_ATOMS: atom_id res chain seq x y z
N MET A 1 20.00 -8.04 53.55
CA MET A 1 20.52 -7.28 52.39
C MET A 1 19.32 -6.84 51.56
N GLN A 2 18.97 -5.55 51.53
CA GLN A 2 17.97 -5.05 50.60
C GLN A 2 18.55 -5.11 49.18
N SER A 3 18.05 -6.03 48.37
CA SER A 3 18.29 -6.06 46.93
C SER A 3 17.90 -4.70 46.35
N LYS A 4 18.84 -4.02 45.69
CA LYS A 4 18.54 -2.76 44.98
C LYS A 4 17.56 -3.08 43.86
N LYS A 5 16.32 -2.57 43.97
CA LYS A 5 15.36 -2.53 42.86
C LYS A 5 16.00 -1.79 41.69
N THR A 6 16.38 -2.53 40.66
CA THR A 6 16.93 -1.96 39.43
C THR A 6 15.81 -1.95 38.40
N VAL A 7 15.37 -0.75 38.04
CA VAL A 7 14.38 -0.53 36.97
C VAL A 7 15.15 -0.09 35.75
N ASN A 8 15.19 -0.92 34.71
CA ASN A 8 15.79 -0.59 33.42
C ASN A 8 14.70 -0.55 32.34
N THR A 9 14.85 0.31 31.35
CA THR A 9 13.91 0.43 30.23
C THR A 9 14.53 -0.04 28.92
N THR A 10 13.72 -0.61 28.03
CA THR A 10 14.14 -0.93 26.65
C THR A 10 13.02 -0.67 25.66
N GLY A 11 13.37 -0.28 24.44
CA GLY A 11 12.43 -0.15 23.33
C GLY A 11 12.32 -1.40 22.44
N LYS A 12 13.22 -2.37 22.62
CA LYS A 12 13.31 -3.58 21.76
C LYS A 12 13.51 -4.82 22.62
N LEU A 13 12.48 -5.64 22.74
CA LEU A 13 12.48 -6.81 23.61
C LEU A 13 13.26 -7.99 23.00
N ASN A 14 13.28 -8.13 21.67
CA ASN A 14 14.01 -9.21 20.99
C ASN A 14 15.51 -9.24 21.33
N ALA A 15 16.16 -8.07 21.41
CA ALA A 15 17.59 -7.95 21.72
C ALA A 15 17.89 -8.30 23.18
N GLU A 16 17.02 -7.91 24.12
CA GLU A 16 17.14 -8.30 25.53
C GLU A 16 16.88 -9.80 25.71
N PHE A 17 15.89 -10.35 25.01
CA PHE A 17 15.57 -11.78 25.04
C PHE A 17 16.76 -12.65 24.60
N LEU A 18 17.44 -12.32 23.49
CA LEU A 18 18.59 -13.10 23.02
C LEU A 18 19.73 -13.18 24.05
N LYS A 19 19.94 -12.14 24.86
CA LYS A 19 20.98 -12.13 25.89
C LYS A 19 20.71 -13.14 26.99
N MET A 20 19.44 -13.39 27.31
CA MET A 20 19.04 -14.26 28.42
C MET A 20 18.56 -15.65 27.97
N ALA A 21 18.14 -15.82 26.72
CA ALA A 21 17.55 -17.05 26.21
C ALA A 21 18.33 -18.34 26.55
N PRO A 22 19.67 -18.38 26.50
CA PRO A 22 20.43 -19.58 26.86
C PRO A 22 20.36 -19.98 28.34
N SER A 23 19.85 -19.10 29.21
CA SER A 23 19.77 -19.33 30.67
C SER A 23 18.34 -19.57 31.17
N ILE A 24 17.35 -19.43 30.30
CA ILE A 24 15.94 -19.57 30.64
C ILE A 24 15.60 -21.05 30.87
N THR A 25 14.85 -21.32 31.94
CA THR A 25 14.32 -22.65 32.29
C THR A 25 12.79 -22.67 32.28
N GLN A 26 12.14 -21.51 32.51
CA GLN A 26 10.69 -21.38 32.45
C GLN A 26 10.28 -20.04 31.84
N VAL A 27 9.17 -20.05 31.11
CA VAL A 27 8.59 -18.90 30.43
C VAL A 27 7.10 -18.82 30.75
N TYR A 28 6.66 -17.62 31.11
CA TYR A 28 5.25 -17.28 31.26
C TYR A 28 4.96 -16.04 30.42
N ILE A 29 4.00 -16.14 29.52
CA ILE A 29 3.61 -15.07 28.60
C ILE A 29 2.13 -14.79 28.80
N ALA A 30 1.78 -13.55 29.13
CA ALA A 30 0.40 -13.09 29.14
C ALA A 30 0.28 -11.92 28.16
N VAL A 31 -0.36 -12.17 27.01
CA VAL A 31 -0.47 -11.20 25.90
C VAL A 31 -1.86 -11.17 25.30
N GLY A 32 -2.25 -10.01 24.76
CA GLY A 32 -3.49 -9.89 23.99
C GLY A 32 -3.39 -10.52 22.59
N MET A 33 -2.19 -10.59 22.01
CA MET A 33 -2.01 -11.00 20.60
C MET A 33 -0.64 -11.65 20.34
N ILE A 34 -0.61 -12.64 19.44
CA ILE A 34 0.61 -13.33 18.98
C ILE A 34 0.68 -13.33 17.44
N THR A 35 1.88 -13.21 16.87
CA THR A 35 2.11 -13.49 15.43
C THR A 35 3.15 -14.59 15.24
N GLY A 36 2.98 -15.41 14.19
CA GLY A 36 3.80 -16.59 13.94
C GLY A 36 5.30 -16.31 13.91
N LYS A 37 5.76 -15.30 13.17
CA LYS A 37 7.20 -14.99 13.04
C LYS A 37 7.91 -14.75 14.39
N THR A 38 7.21 -14.12 15.33
CA THR A 38 7.81 -13.77 16.64
C THR A 38 7.71 -14.92 17.63
N PHE A 39 6.62 -15.68 17.57
CA PHE A 39 6.50 -16.93 18.31
C PHE A 39 7.57 -17.95 17.87
N ASP A 40 7.82 -18.09 16.57
CA ASP A 40 8.86 -18.96 16.04
C ASP A 40 10.26 -18.51 16.46
N PHE A 41 10.47 -17.19 16.50
CA PHE A 41 11.69 -16.60 17.05
C PHE A 41 11.87 -16.89 18.54
N LEU A 42 10.81 -16.86 19.35
CA LEU A 42 10.87 -17.26 20.75
C LEU A 42 11.28 -18.73 20.86
N MET A 43 10.51 -19.63 20.24
CA MET A 43 10.67 -21.08 20.37
C MET A 43 12.06 -21.55 19.91
N ARG A 44 12.56 -21.06 18.77
CA ARG A 44 13.86 -21.50 18.21
C ARG A 44 15.08 -21.11 19.06
N ASN A 45 14.93 -20.15 19.96
CA ASN A 45 16.02 -19.63 20.80
C ASN A 45 15.92 -20.13 22.25
N LEU A 46 14.82 -20.77 22.64
CA LEU A 46 14.69 -21.45 23.93
C LEU A 46 15.30 -22.85 23.86
N LYS A 47 15.68 -23.39 25.02
CA LYS A 47 16.15 -24.77 25.10
C LYS A 47 14.97 -25.76 25.00
N PRO A 48 15.16 -26.96 24.45
CA PRO A 48 14.09 -27.96 24.32
C PRO A 48 13.40 -28.35 25.63
N ASP A 49 14.07 -28.24 26.78
CA ASP A 49 13.55 -28.58 28.11
C ASP A 49 12.91 -27.39 28.85
N THR A 50 12.74 -26.24 28.17
CA THR A 50 12.13 -25.06 28.75
C THR A 50 10.63 -25.29 28.98
N VAL A 51 10.13 -25.01 30.19
CA VAL A 51 8.68 -25.05 30.47
C VAL A 51 8.04 -23.75 30.00
N ILE A 52 7.03 -23.82 29.13
CA ILE A 52 6.40 -22.65 28.52
C ILE A 52 4.92 -22.61 28.84
N ASN A 53 4.45 -21.50 29.40
CA ASN A 53 3.03 -21.23 29.68
C ASN A 53 2.60 -19.95 28.96
N VAL A 54 1.52 -20.03 28.20
CA VAL A 54 0.99 -18.92 27.40
C VAL A 54 -0.46 -18.67 27.76
N ILE A 55 -0.78 -17.44 28.15
CA ILE A 55 -2.14 -16.94 28.28
C ILE A 55 -2.39 -15.93 27.17
N LEU A 56 -3.37 -16.23 26.33
CA LEU A 56 -3.72 -15.44 25.17
C LEU A 56 -5.12 -14.85 25.31
N GLY A 57 -5.26 -13.57 25.03
CA GLY A 57 -6.56 -12.93 24.86
C GLY A 57 -7.19 -13.24 23.50
N ILE A 58 -8.50 -13.43 23.45
CA ILE A 58 -9.23 -13.67 22.19
C ILE A 58 -9.69 -12.35 21.50
N HIS A 59 -9.57 -11.22 22.18
CA HIS A 59 -10.16 -9.93 21.79
C HIS A 59 -9.34 -9.17 20.73
N MET A 60 -8.11 -9.59 20.47
CA MET A 60 -7.23 -9.01 19.47
C MET A 60 -6.92 -10.04 18.36
N PRO A 61 -6.57 -9.58 17.15
CA PRO A 61 -6.41 -10.47 16.00
C PRO A 61 -5.11 -11.28 16.08
N THR A 62 -5.18 -12.48 16.65
CA THR A 62 -4.13 -13.50 16.51
C THR A 62 -4.46 -14.36 15.28
N PRO A 63 -3.57 -14.50 14.28
CA PRO A 63 -3.90 -15.28 13.09
C PRO A 63 -4.30 -16.72 13.43
N PRO A 64 -5.35 -17.31 12.81
CA PRO A 64 -5.78 -18.68 13.08
C PRO A 64 -4.67 -19.73 13.00
N ALA A 65 -3.76 -19.60 12.02
CA ALA A 65 -2.60 -20.48 11.88
C ALA A 65 -1.66 -20.48 13.11
N VAL A 66 -1.65 -19.41 13.91
CA VAL A 66 -0.90 -19.34 15.17
C VAL A 66 -1.63 -20.10 16.27
N LEU A 67 -2.96 -20.01 16.34
CA LEU A 67 -3.76 -20.79 17.29
C LEU A 67 -3.61 -22.29 17.02
N GLU A 68 -3.67 -22.69 15.75
CA GLU A 68 -3.39 -24.06 15.31
C GLU A 68 -2.01 -24.55 15.76
N LYS A 69 -1.00 -23.68 15.64
CA LYS A 69 0.36 -24.00 16.08
C LYS A 69 0.44 -24.17 17.60
N LEU A 70 -0.15 -23.26 18.36
CA LEU A 70 -0.20 -23.35 19.83
C LEU A 70 -0.92 -24.62 20.29
N PHE A 71 -2.04 -24.95 19.65
CA PHE A 71 -2.79 -26.17 19.92
C PHE A 71 -1.96 -27.43 19.70
N ASN A 72 -1.28 -27.55 18.56
CA ASN A 72 -0.44 -28.72 18.27
C ASN A 72 0.75 -28.86 19.24
N LEU A 73 1.34 -27.74 19.68
CA LEU A 73 2.41 -27.73 20.67
C LEU A 73 1.91 -28.10 22.07
N GLU A 74 0.67 -27.73 22.42
CA GLU A 74 0.06 -28.18 23.66
C GLU A 74 -0.26 -29.67 23.65
N GLN A 75 -0.80 -30.19 22.53
CA GLN A 75 -1.11 -31.63 22.40
C GLN A 75 0.15 -32.51 22.46
N SER A 76 1.31 -31.99 22.06
CA SER A 76 2.60 -32.67 22.16
C SER A 76 3.29 -32.46 23.51
N GLY A 77 2.73 -31.65 24.41
CA GLY A 77 3.28 -31.34 25.72
C GLY A 77 4.48 -30.40 25.69
N GLU A 78 4.73 -29.70 24.58
CA GLU A 78 5.83 -28.74 24.44
C GLU A 78 5.54 -27.41 25.15
N LEU A 79 4.26 -27.06 25.34
CA LEU A 79 3.82 -25.89 26.10
C LEU A 79 2.44 -26.11 26.71
N LYS A 80 2.04 -25.20 27.60
CA LYS A 80 0.65 -25.04 28.05
C LYS A 80 0.07 -23.74 27.50
N VAL A 81 -1.15 -23.78 26.97
CA VAL A 81 -1.84 -22.59 26.49
C VAL A 81 -3.21 -22.46 27.15
N SER A 82 -3.60 -21.23 27.48
CA SER A 82 -4.92 -20.93 28.01
C SER A 82 -5.45 -19.66 27.36
N VAL A 83 -6.76 -19.64 27.11
CA VAL A 83 -7.42 -18.55 26.40
C VAL A 83 -8.28 -17.76 27.38
N PHE A 84 -7.95 -16.48 27.54
CA PHE A 84 -8.73 -15.57 28.38
C PHE A 84 -9.84 -14.92 27.55
N ALA A 85 -11.09 -15.25 27.86
CA ALA A 85 -12.27 -14.82 27.10
C ALA A 85 -13.26 -13.92 27.87
N ASN A 86 -13.14 -13.82 29.20
CA ASN A 86 -14.16 -13.16 30.04
C ASN A 86 -14.24 -11.64 29.84
N ASN A 87 -13.10 -10.97 29.75
CA ASN A 87 -12.98 -9.52 29.60
C ASN A 87 -11.82 -9.20 28.64
N PHE A 88 -11.80 -7.96 28.13
CA PHE A 88 -10.74 -7.49 27.22
C PHE A 88 -9.34 -7.71 27.82
N PHE A 89 -8.68 -8.77 27.37
CA PHE A 89 -7.39 -9.21 27.89
C PHE A 89 -6.27 -8.55 27.10
N HIS A 90 -5.62 -7.57 27.74
CA HIS A 90 -4.57 -6.77 27.11
C HIS A 90 -3.26 -6.65 27.91
N PRO A 91 -2.90 -7.58 28.84
CA PRO A 91 -1.58 -7.55 29.44
C PRO A 91 -0.52 -7.80 28.36
N LYS A 92 0.71 -7.37 28.65
CA LYS A 92 1.90 -7.55 27.80
C LYS A 92 3.06 -7.83 28.72
N LEU A 93 2.96 -8.99 29.34
CA LEU A 93 3.83 -9.44 30.42
C LEU A 93 4.58 -10.68 29.94
N TYR A 94 5.89 -10.59 30.04
CA TYR A 94 6.82 -11.68 29.73
C TYR A 94 7.64 -11.94 30.97
N LEU A 95 7.48 -13.12 31.55
CA LEU A 95 8.16 -13.52 32.77
C LEU A 95 9.05 -14.73 32.47
N PHE A 96 10.31 -14.64 32.85
CA PHE A 96 11.34 -15.60 32.54
C PHE A 96 12.02 -16.05 33.84
N ASN A 97 12.03 -17.35 34.10
CA ASN A 97 12.88 -17.93 35.12
C ASN A 97 14.21 -18.30 34.47
N THR A 98 15.31 -17.80 35.03
CA THR A 98 16.67 -18.10 34.58
C THR A 98 17.43 -18.85 35.66
N GLN A 99 18.61 -19.38 35.34
CA GLN A 99 19.50 -20.02 36.32
C GLN A 99 19.87 -19.12 37.52
N ILE A 100 19.79 -17.79 37.37
CA ILE A 100 20.14 -16.82 38.42
C ILE A 100 18.91 -16.19 39.09
N GLY A 101 17.70 -16.51 38.63
CA GLY A 101 16.45 -15.99 39.19
C GLY A 101 15.43 -15.52 38.17
N TRP A 102 14.37 -14.88 38.68
CA TRP A 102 13.25 -14.40 37.87
C TRP A 102 13.49 -13.01 37.29
N LEU A 103 12.97 -12.82 36.08
CA LEU A 103 13.01 -11.56 35.36
C LEU A 103 11.69 -11.34 34.63
N ALA A 104 11.11 -10.15 34.75
CA ALA A 104 9.90 -9.77 34.02
C ALA A 104 10.15 -8.59 33.08
N PHE A 105 9.39 -8.56 31.98
CA PHE A 105 9.20 -7.40 31.12
C PHE A 105 7.72 -7.08 31.04
N VAL A 106 7.36 -5.85 31.38
CA VAL A 106 6.01 -5.29 31.24
C VAL A 106 6.09 -4.10 30.31
N GLY A 107 5.22 -4.02 29.30
CA GLY A 107 5.29 -2.91 28.36
C GLY A 107 4.11 -2.76 27.43
N SER A 108 4.34 -2.08 26.30
CA SER A 108 3.33 -1.77 25.29
C SER A 108 3.27 -2.76 24.12
N GLY A 109 4.27 -3.64 23.97
CA GLY A 109 4.35 -4.56 22.84
C GLY A 109 3.81 -5.97 23.10
N ASN A 110 2.88 -6.41 22.25
CA ASN A 110 2.40 -7.81 22.17
C ASN A 110 3.48 -8.75 21.59
N LEU A 111 3.26 -10.07 21.59
CA LEU A 111 4.22 -11.07 21.05
C LEU A 111 4.16 -11.08 19.52
N THR A 112 4.53 -9.96 18.92
CA THR A 112 4.47 -9.71 17.49
C THR A 112 5.73 -9.06 16.97
N HIS A 113 5.94 -9.09 15.65
CA HIS A 113 7.14 -8.50 15.08
C HIS A 113 7.16 -6.98 15.34
N GLY A 114 5.98 -6.35 15.27
CA GLY A 114 5.72 -5.01 15.76
C GLY A 114 6.18 -4.84 17.21
N GLY A 115 5.57 -5.58 18.13
CA GLY A 115 5.78 -5.39 19.57
C GLY A 115 7.17 -5.74 20.10
N TRP A 116 7.92 -6.63 19.45
CA TRP A 116 9.25 -7.03 19.91
C TRP A 116 10.40 -6.31 19.21
N ALA A 117 10.19 -5.81 17.99
CA ALA A 117 11.29 -5.37 17.12
C ALA A 117 10.99 -4.14 16.26
N ALA A 118 9.81 -4.02 15.66
CA ALA A 118 9.56 -2.99 14.63
C ALA A 118 8.95 -1.70 15.18
N ASN A 119 7.93 -1.78 16.04
CA ASN A 119 7.22 -0.61 16.56
C ASN A 119 8.08 0.19 17.57
N GLU A 120 7.69 1.44 17.80
CA GLU A 120 8.15 2.23 18.95
C GLU A 120 7.42 1.74 20.20
N GLU A 121 8.11 0.97 21.03
CA GLU A 121 7.54 0.31 22.22
C GLU A 121 8.30 0.75 23.47
N PHE A 122 7.67 0.56 24.63
CA PHE A 122 8.28 0.84 25.92
C PHE A 122 8.11 -0.36 26.85
N PHE A 123 9.22 -0.90 27.33
CA PHE A 123 9.24 -1.98 28.31
C PHE A 123 10.01 -1.60 29.55
N VAL A 124 9.48 -2.00 30.70
CA VAL A 124 10.16 -1.97 31.98
C VAL A 124 10.66 -3.37 32.30
N LYS A 125 11.97 -3.48 32.53
CA LYS A 125 12.66 -4.68 32.99
C LYS A 125 12.67 -4.71 34.52
N ILE A 126 12.18 -5.80 35.09
CA ILE A 126 12.01 -5.99 36.53
C ILE A 126 12.82 -7.22 36.95
N THR A 127 13.81 -7.01 37.81
CA THR A 127 14.69 -8.06 38.37
C THR A 127 14.40 -8.35 39.84
N ASP A 128 13.39 -7.70 40.43
CA ASP A 128 13.00 -7.93 41.82
C ASP A 128 12.22 -9.25 41.91
N HIS A 129 12.78 -10.25 42.59
CA HIS A 129 12.21 -11.60 42.62
C HIS A 129 10.85 -11.66 43.31
N SER A 130 10.61 -10.85 44.36
CA SER A 130 9.30 -10.78 45.01
C SER A 130 8.23 -10.26 44.05
N THR A 131 8.50 -9.16 43.35
CA THR A 131 7.59 -8.64 42.33
C THR A 131 7.38 -9.62 41.17
N CYS A 132 8.43 -10.32 40.73
CA CYS A 132 8.30 -11.34 39.69
C CYS A 132 7.42 -12.52 40.16
N TYR A 133 7.53 -12.91 41.42
CA TYR A 133 6.68 -13.95 42.01
C TYR A 133 5.22 -13.50 42.07
N GLU A 134 4.94 -12.28 42.53
CA GLU A 134 3.58 -11.70 42.52
C GLU A 134 2.97 -11.68 41.10
N MET A 135 3.77 -11.30 40.08
CA MET A 135 3.35 -11.34 38.68
C MET A 135 3.01 -12.75 38.21
N ARG A 136 3.78 -13.76 38.65
CA ARG A 136 3.49 -15.17 38.34
C ARG A 136 2.16 -15.61 38.93
N GLU A 137 1.88 -15.24 40.18
CA GLU A 137 0.61 -15.58 40.83
C GLU A 137 -0.57 -14.96 40.08
N HIS A 138 -0.46 -13.70 39.61
CA HIS A 138 -1.49 -13.10 38.75
C HIS A 138 -1.68 -13.81 37.41
N ILE A 139 -0.61 -14.33 36.81
CA ILE A 139 -0.73 -15.16 35.60
C ILE A 139 -1.50 -16.44 35.93
N ILE A 140 -1.24 -17.08 37.07
CA ILE A 140 -1.96 -18.28 37.51
C ILE A 140 -3.44 -17.99 37.77
N GLU A 141 -3.76 -16.84 38.36
CA GLU A 141 -5.15 -16.39 38.53
C GLU A 141 -5.87 -16.24 37.18
N TRP A 142 -5.24 -15.58 36.20
CA TRP A 142 -5.80 -15.47 34.86
C TRP A 142 -5.95 -16.83 34.17
N GLU A 143 -5.02 -17.75 34.41
CA GLU A 143 -5.08 -19.10 33.87
C GLU A 143 -6.28 -19.88 34.44
N ALA A 144 -6.55 -19.74 35.74
CA ALA A 144 -7.71 -20.36 36.39
C ALA A 144 -9.05 -19.84 35.84
N ASP A 145 -9.08 -18.57 35.42
CA ASP A 145 -10.25 -17.94 34.80
C ASP A 145 -10.32 -18.13 33.26
N SER A 146 -9.32 -18.80 32.68
CA SER A 146 -9.23 -19.04 31.24
C SER A 146 -9.91 -20.34 30.82
N ILE A 147 -10.22 -20.44 29.52
CA ILE A 147 -10.70 -21.66 28.89
C ILE A 147 -9.55 -22.38 28.15
N ALA A 148 -9.70 -23.68 27.95
CA ALA A 148 -8.75 -24.45 27.14
C ALA A 148 -8.82 -24.05 25.67
N LEU A 149 -7.68 -24.12 24.97
CA LEU A 149 -7.66 -23.98 23.53
C LEU A 149 -8.13 -25.31 22.90
N THR A 150 -9.35 -25.34 22.37
CA THR A 150 -9.91 -26.54 21.72
C THR A 150 -10.07 -26.36 20.21
N ARG A 151 -10.25 -27.46 19.48
CA ARG A 151 -10.51 -27.41 18.04
C ARG A 151 -11.76 -26.58 17.73
N GLU A 152 -12.81 -26.76 18.52
CA GLU A 152 -14.08 -26.05 18.37
C GLU A 152 -13.91 -24.53 18.56
N LEU A 153 -13.06 -24.12 19.53
CA LEU A 153 -12.74 -22.71 19.74
C LEU A 153 -11.97 -22.12 18.55
N ILE A 154 -11.01 -22.87 17.99
CA ILE A 154 -10.22 -22.42 16.84
C ILE A 154 -11.11 -22.28 15.60
N ASP A 155 -11.99 -23.25 15.34
CA ASP A 155 -12.91 -23.21 14.20
C ASP A 155 -13.86 -22.00 14.32
N ALA A 156 -14.47 -21.80 15.49
CA ALA A 156 -15.35 -20.66 15.75
C ALA A 156 -14.61 -19.31 15.65
N TYR A 157 -13.37 -19.25 16.13
CA TYR A 157 -12.54 -18.06 16.01
C TYR A 157 -12.18 -17.76 14.55
N THR A 158 -11.83 -18.78 13.77
CA THR A 158 -11.43 -18.64 12.36
C THR A 158 -12.55 -18.03 11.53
N GLU A 159 -13.78 -18.52 11.70
CA GLU A 159 -14.95 -17.96 11.01
C GLU A 159 -15.19 -16.48 11.37
N ASN A 160 -14.94 -16.09 12.62
CA ASN A 160 -15.06 -14.70 13.06
C ASN A 160 -13.91 -13.82 12.55
N PHE A 161 -12.69 -14.36 12.53
CA PHE A 161 -11.49 -13.67 12.06
C PHE A 161 -11.63 -13.23 10.60
N GLU A 162 -12.08 -14.13 9.73
CA GLU A 162 -12.31 -13.84 8.29
C GLU A 162 -13.35 -12.73 8.10
N LYS A 163 -14.42 -12.71 8.90
CA LYS A 163 -15.45 -11.65 8.85
C LYS A 163 -14.88 -10.27 9.22
N ASN A 164 -13.92 -10.22 10.14
CA ASN A 164 -13.33 -8.97 10.63
C ASN A 164 -12.17 -8.46 9.76
N GLU A 165 -11.55 -9.30 8.94
CA GLU A 165 -10.40 -8.92 8.10
C GLU A 165 -10.73 -7.78 7.14
N ALA A 166 -11.92 -7.78 6.55
CA ALA A 166 -12.40 -6.72 5.66
C ALA A 166 -12.55 -5.38 6.40
N LEU A 167 -13.04 -5.40 7.64
CA LEU A 167 -13.20 -4.20 8.48
C LEU A 167 -11.85 -3.63 8.90
N GLU A 168 -10.91 -4.48 9.30
CA GLU A 168 -9.55 -4.06 9.67
C GLU A 168 -8.80 -3.48 8.47
N SER A 169 -8.94 -4.09 7.29
CA SER A 169 -8.37 -3.57 6.04
C SER A 169 -8.91 -2.17 5.72
N ALA A 170 -10.22 -1.95 5.89
CA ALA A 170 -10.83 -0.64 5.69
C ALA A 170 -10.31 0.41 6.70
N LYS A 171 -10.17 0.05 7.98
CA LYS A 171 -9.60 0.95 9.01
C LYS A 171 -8.16 1.33 8.70
N ILE A 172 -7.33 0.36 8.31
CA ILE A 172 -5.93 0.61 7.92
C ILE A 172 -5.88 1.59 6.75
N ASN A 173 -6.74 1.42 5.74
CA ASN A 173 -6.80 2.35 4.60
C ASN A 173 -7.23 3.76 5.04
N ASN A 174 -8.23 3.89 5.91
CA ASN A 174 -8.64 5.19 6.45
C ASN A 174 -7.51 5.89 7.22
N ILE A 175 -6.73 5.15 8.01
CA ILE A 175 -5.58 5.69 8.74
C ILE A 175 -4.46 6.09 7.77
N LYS A 176 -4.20 5.31 6.73
CA LYS A 176 -3.25 5.68 5.67
C LYS A 176 -3.65 6.99 4.98
N GLU A 177 -4.93 7.14 4.66
CA GLU A 177 -5.46 8.39 4.09
C GLU A 177 -5.29 9.57 5.06
N LEU A 178 -5.51 9.37 6.36
CA LEU A 178 -5.27 10.41 7.37
C LEU A 178 -3.79 10.78 7.50
N ILE A 179 -2.90 9.79 7.54
CA ILE A 179 -1.45 10.02 7.60
C ILE A 179 -1.00 10.76 6.34
N ALA A 180 -1.50 10.37 5.16
CA ALA A 180 -1.23 11.09 3.92
C ALA A 180 -1.68 12.55 4.02
N LYS A 181 -2.88 12.83 4.54
CA LYS A 181 -3.36 14.21 4.79
C LYS A 181 -2.41 15.00 5.69
N VAL A 182 -2.07 14.47 6.86
CA VAL A 182 -1.27 15.19 7.86
C VAL A 182 0.18 15.40 7.40
N SER A 183 0.77 14.39 6.75
CA SER A 183 2.17 14.46 6.31
C SER A 183 2.38 15.29 5.06
N SER A 184 1.44 15.27 4.10
CA SER A 184 1.57 15.99 2.83
C SER A 184 1.52 17.51 2.99
N THR A 185 0.62 18.05 3.81
CA THR A 185 0.57 19.51 4.07
C THR A 185 1.88 20.03 4.65
N HIS A 186 2.47 19.30 5.60
CA HIS A 186 3.73 19.68 6.25
C HIS A 186 4.96 19.52 5.33
N LYS A 187 4.88 18.66 4.30
CA LYS A 187 5.90 18.54 3.25
C LYS A 187 5.90 19.78 2.35
N LEU A 188 4.73 20.23 1.89
CA LEU A 188 4.61 21.37 0.97
C LEU A 188 5.14 22.67 1.55
N ASP A 189 5.07 22.87 2.88
CA ASP A 189 5.62 24.05 3.56
C ASP A 189 7.15 24.19 3.41
N LYS A 190 7.85 23.07 3.15
CA LYS A 190 9.32 23.03 3.06
C LYS A 190 9.84 23.15 1.62
N VAL A 191 8.95 23.18 0.65
CA VAL A 191 9.30 23.20 -0.78
C VAL A 191 9.49 24.65 -1.27
N ASP A 192 10.56 24.90 -2.02
CA ASP A 192 10.73 26.15 -2.77
C ASP A 192 9.98 26.10 -4.10
N PHE A 193 8.89 26.86 -4.19
CA PHE A 193 8.06 26.98 -5.40
C PHE A 193 8.43 28.14 -6.32
N SER A 194 9.50 28.89 -6.04
CA SER A 194 9.87 30.10 -6.79
C SER A 194 9.98 29.84 -8.30
N ARG A 195 10.65 28.74 -8.68
CA ARG A 195 10.87 28.32 -10.08
C ARG A 195 9.90 27.26 -10.60
N GLN A 196 9.00 26.77 -9.76
CA GLN A 196 8.09 25.67 -10.11
C GLN A 196 6.96 26.12 -11.04
N PHE A 197 6.58 25.28 -12.02
CA PHE A 197 5.47 25.56 -12.92
C PHE A 197 4.14 25.61 -12.17
N PHE A 198 3.92 24.62 -11.30
CA PHE A 198 2.86 24.62 -10.31
C PHE A 198 3.35 25.25 -9.00
N LYS A 199 2.52 26.08 -8.39
CA LYS A 199 2.76 26.74 -7.11
C LYS A 199 2.10 25.93 -6.00
N LYS A 200 2.50 26.20 -4.75
CA LYS A 200 1.89 25.59 -3.56
C LYS A 200 0.36 25.65 -3.57
N SER A 201 -0.23 26.77 -3.98
CA SER A 201 -1.69 26.93 -4.09
C SER A 201 -2.35 25.93 -5.05
N ASP A 202 -1.66 25.54 -6.12
CA ASP A 202 -2.18 24.58 -7.10
C ASP A 202 -2.25 23.17 -6.49
N PHE A 203 -1.23 22.79 -5.74
CA PHE A 203 -1.18 21.55 -4.97
C PHE A 203 -2.27 21.53 -3.88
N MET A 204 -2.38 22.62 -3.10
CA MET A 204 -3.41 22.78 -2.06
C MET A 204 -4.86 22.84 -2.60
N THR A 205 -5.05 23.00 -3.91
CA THR A 205 -6.38 22.89 -4.55
C THR A 205 -6.95 21.48 -4.37
N PHE A 206 -6.08 20.47 -4.23
CA PHE A 206 -6.43 19.07 -4.04
C PHE A 206 -6.29 18.62 -2.59
N ASP A 207 -6.24 19.55 -1.63
CA ASP A 207 -6.26 19.21 -0.21
C ASP A 207 -7.46 18.27 0.06
N PRO A 208 -7.27 17.13 0.73
CA PRO A 208 -8.35 16.19 0.97
C PRO A 208 -9.52 16.74 1.80
N SER A 209 -9.41 17.90 2.43
CA SER A 209 -10.55 18.62 3.02
C SER A 209 -11.43 19.34 1.98
N LYS A 210 -10.92 19.55 0.76
CA LYS A 210 -11.56 20.31 -0.33
C LYS A 210 -12.09 19.44 -1.46
N VAL A 211 -11.63 18.19 -1.60
CA VAL A 211 -11.91 17.35 -2.80
C VAL A 211 -13.39 17.11 -3.08
N GLY A 212 -14.25 17.09 -2.05
CA GLY A 212 -15.70 16.93 -2.19
C GLY A 212 -16.50 18.22 -2.19
N LEU A 213 -15.84 19.39 -2.10
CA LEU A 213 -16.51 20.68 -2.11
C LEU A 213 -16.76 21.13 -3.56
N ASP A 214 -17.92 21.75 -3.79
CA ASP A 214 -18.38 22.22 -5.10
C ASP A 214 -19.04 23.59 -4.96
N ASN A 215 -18.21 24.62 -4.79
CA ASN A 215 -18.64 26.00 -4.61
C ASN A 215 -17.73 26.96 -5.39
N GLN A 216 -18.13 28.23 -5.49
CA GLN A 216 -17.45 29.22 -6.33
C GLN A 216 -15.97 29.41 -5.99
N GLU A 217 -15.59 29.41 -4.71
CA GLU A 217 -14.20 29.57 -4.28
C GLU A 217 -13.33 28.40 -4.76
N ILE A 218 -13.83 27.18 -4.58
CA ILE A 218 -13.15 25.97 -5.01
C ILE A 218 -13.07 25.88 -6.54
N TRP A 219 -14.10 26.34 -7.25
CA TRP A 219 -14.07 26.40 -8.72
C TRP A 219 -13.01 27.38 -9.23
N VAL A 220 -12.82 28.53 -8.58
CA VAL A 220 -11.76 29.48 -8.95
C VAL A 220 -10.38 28.86 -8.76
N GLU A 221 -10.14 28.15 -7.65
CA GLU A 221 -8.88 27.44 -7.42
C GLU A 221 -8.61 26.39 -8.52
N ARG A 222 -9.60 25.52 -8.78
CA ARG A 222 -9.48 24.46 -9.80
C ARG A 222 -9.35 25.02 -11.22
N ALA A 223 -10.05 26.11 -11.54
CA ALA A 223 -9.93 26.78 -12.83
C ALA A 223 -8.50 27.32 -13.06
N ALA A 224 -7.87 27.89 -12.04
CA ALA A 224 -6.49 28.36 -12.14
C ALA A 224 -5.49 27.22 -12.43
N VAL A 225 -5.70 26.05 -11.84
CA VAL A 225 -4.91 24.84 -12.15
C VAL A 225 -5.20 24.34 -13.57
N ARG A 226 -6.46 24.36 -13.99
CA ARG A 226 -6.88 23.97 -15.35
C ARG A 226 -6.26 24.87 -16.43
N ASP A 227 -6.20 26.18 -16.19
CA ASP A 227 -5.54 27.14 -17.11
C ASP A 227 -4.04 26.84 -17.26
N LYS A 228 -3.38 26.42 -16.17
CA LYS A 228 -1.98 25.94 -16.22
C LYS A 228 -1.85 24.67 -17.07
N LEU A 229 -2.80 23.73 -16.98
CA LEU A 229 -2.81 22.53 -17.81
C LEU A 229 -3.02 22.85 -19.30
N TYR A 230 -3.87 23.83 -19.63
CA TYR A 230 -3.98 24.31 -21.02
C TYR A 230 -2.66 24.90 -21.53
N ARG A 231 -2.00 25.75 -20.73
CA ARG A 231 -0.68 26.29 -21.11
C ARG A 231 0.38 25.21 -21.28
N LEU A 232 0.36 24.18 -20.42
CA LEU A 232 1.26 23.04 -20.56
C LEU A 232 0.98 22.27 -21.86
N ASN A 233 -0.30 22.05 -22.19
CA ASN A 233 -0.69 21.46 -23.47
C ASN A 233 -0.14 22.25 -24.67
N ASP A 234 -0.26 23.57 -24.65
CA ASP A 234 0.24 24.44 -25.74
C ASP A 234 1.75 24.33 -25.93
N GLN A 235 2.49 23.99 -24.88
CA GLN A 235 3.93 23.75 -24.94
C GLN A 235 4.28 22.32 -25.37
N VAL A 236 3.51 21.32 -24.95
CA VAL A 236 3.82 19.89 -25.16
C VAL A 236 3.28 19.39 -26.49
N ALA A 237 2.03 19.69 -26.85
CA ALA A 237 1.38 19.15 -28.04
C ALA A 237 2.17 19.38 -29.35
N PRO A 238 2.82 20.55 -29.58
CA PRO A 238 3.64 20.75 -30.77
C PRO A 238 4.93 19.92 -30.81
N LEU A 239 5.41 19.43 -29.65
CA LEU A 239 6.64 18.65 -29.54
C LEU A 239 6.42 17.14 -29.78
N ILE A 240 5.18 16.69 -29.73
CA ILE A 240 4.82 15.29 -29.94
C ILE A 240 5.11 14.90 -31.40
N PRO A 241 5.93 13.85 -31.66
CA PRO A 241 6.19 13.38 -33.02
C PRO A 241 4.89 12.96 -33.71
N LYS A 242 4.66 13.48 -34.93
CA LYS A 242 3.48 13.10 -35.73
C LYS A 242 3.38 11.61 -35.99
N SER A 243 4.53 10.92 -36.07
CA SER A 243 4.61 9.46 -36.26
C SER A 243 4.03 8.66 -35.10
N TRP A 244 3.82 9.27 -33.93
CA TRP A 244 3.19 8.60 -32.79
C TRP A 244 1.68 8.51 -32.93
N GLU A 245 1.07 9.34 -33.79
CA GLU A 245 -0.39 9.42 -33.95
C GLU A 245 -1.14 9.61 -32.62
N ILE A 246 -0.53 10.33 -31.66
CA ILE A 246 -1.16 10.75 -30.41
C ILE A 246 -1.40 12.26 -30.41
N TYR A 247 -2.56 12.66 -29.90
CA TYR A 247 -3.08 14.02 -30.01
C TYR A 247 -3.76 14.42 -28.70
N PRO A 248 -3.77 15.72 -28.37
CA PRO A 248 -4.65 16.21 -27.31
C PRO A 248 -6.12 15.96 -27.69
N HIS A 249 -7.01 16.08 -26.71
CA HIS A 249 -8.43 15.90 -26.95
C HIS A 249 -8.95 16.86 -28.03
N TYR A 250 -9.68 16.33 -29.03
CA TYR A 250 -10.15 17.09 -30.20
C TYR A 250 -11.19 18.17 -29.90
N LYS A 251 -11.88 18.08 -28.76
CA LYS A 251 -12.71 19.16 -28.20
C LYS A 251 -11.88 19.99 -27.22
N PRO A 252 -11.70 21.31 -27.43
CA PRO A 252 -10.89 22.16 -26.57
C PRO A 252 -11.24 22.07 -25.09
N ILE A 253 -12.54 22.09 -24.76
CA ILE A 253 -13.03 22.02 -23.38
C ILE A 253 -12.66 20.72 -22.63
N TYR A 254 -12.19 19.68 -23.33
CA TYR A 254 -11.84 18.38 -22.74
C TYR A 254 -10.34 18.06 -22.87
N ILE A 255 -9.51 19.02 -23.31
CA ILE A 255 -8.04 18.86 -23.28
C ILE A 255 -7.59 18.65 -21.85
N ALA A 256 -8.03 19.54 -20.94
CA ALA A 256 -7.88 19.37 -19.50
C ALA A 256 -9.17 18.82 -18.88
N SER A 257 -9.04 18.06 -17.80
CA SER A 257 -10.17 17.50 -17.04
C SER A 257 -11.10 18.58 -16.48
N GLN A 258 -12.36 18.20 -16.26
CA GLN A 258 -13.38 19.09 -15.68
C GLN A 258 -13.10 19.40 -14.20
N ILE A 259 -13.69 20.47 -13.67
CA ILE A 259 -13.39 20.99 -12.32
C ILE A 259 -14.52 20.73 -11.31
N GLU A 260 -15.68 20.33 -11.81
CA GLU A 260 -16.90 20.07 -11.05
C GLU A 260 -16.91 18.63 -10.54
N THR A 261 -17.35 18.43 -9.30
CA THR A 261 -17.35 17.10 -8.65
C THR A 261 -18.16 16.07 -9.43
N ALA A 262 -19.26 16.48 -10.09
CA ALA A 262 -20.13 15.63 -10.90
C ALA A 262 -19.44 14.89 -12.05
N HIS A 263 -18.26 15.35 -12.48
CA HIS A 263 -17.49 14.75 -13.58
C HIS A 263 -16.36 13.83 -13.11
N HIS A 264 -16.19 13.64 -11.80
CA HIS A 264 -15.14 12.81 -11.21
C HIS A 264 -15.70 11.59 -10.52
N ASP A 265 -14.86 10.56 -10.41
CA ASP A 265 -15.21 9.35 -9.69
C ASP A 265 -15.54 9.66 -8.22
N GLN A 266 -16.57 8.99 -7.69
CA GLN A 266 -17.09 9.20 -6.34
C GLN A 266 -17.49 10.65 -6.00
N HIS A 267 -17.64 11.52 -7.00
CA HIS A 267 -17.85 12.96 -6.81
C HIS A 267 -16.71 13.67 -6.05
N LEU A 268 -15.45 13.23 -6.25
CA LEU A 268 -14.28 13.80 -5.59
C LEU A 268 -13.24 14.27 -6.61
N VAL A 269 -12.94 15.57 -6.62
CA VAL A 269 -11.87 16.13 -7.47
C VAL A 269 -10.53 16.04 -6.74
N ARG A 270 -9.89 14.86 -6.83
CA ARG A 270 -8.58 14.59 -6.20
C ARG A 270 -7.38 15.04 -7.04
N SER A 271 -7.63 15.42 -8.30
CA SER A 271 -6.60 15.77 -9.28
C SER A 271 -7.21 16.45 -10.49
N LEU A 272 -6.35 17.08 -11.29
CA LEU A 272 -6.65 17.47 -12.67
C LEU A 272 -5.55 16.97 -13.61
N TRP A 273 -5.90 16.73 -14.87
CA TRP A 273 -4.98 16.15 -15.85
C TRP A 273 -5.20 16.70 -17.27
N VAL A 274 -4.18 16.52 -18.11
CA VAL A 274 -4.25 16.60 -19.58
C VAL A 274 -3.85 15.26 -20.18
N GLY A 275 -4.60 14.79 -21.18
CA GLY A 275 -4.38 13.49 -21.80
C GLY A 275 -4.16 13.56 -23.31
N TYR A 276 -3.33 12.66 -23.83
CA TYR A 276 -2.95 12.54 -25.23
C TYR A 276 -3.18 11.11 -25.71
N GLY A 277 -3.96 10.96 -26.79
CA GLY A 277 -4.33 9.66 -27.32
C GLY A 277 -4.82 9.76 -28.77
N ARG A 278 -5.68 8.83 -29.18
CA ARG A 278 -6.18 8.79 -30.56
C ARG A 278 -6.99 10.03 -30.93
N ASP A 279 -6.89 10.44 -32.19
CA ASP A 279 -7.69 11.52 -32.74
C ASP A 279 -9.15 11.10 -33.00
N GLN A 280 -9.99 12.07 -33.34
CA GLN A 280 -11.41 11.82 -33.59
C GLN A 280 -11.63 10.87 -34.78
N SER A 281 -10.81 10.95 -35.84
CA SER A 281 -11.01 10.12 -37.03
C SER A 281 -10.75 8.65 -36.72
N THR A 282 -9.69 8.36 -35.95
CA THR A 282 -9.38 7.00 -35.52
C THR A 282 -10.43 6.45 -34.57
N LEU A 283 -10.92 7.25 -33.63
CA LEU A 283 -11.94 6.82 -32.66
C LEU A 283 -13.28 6.47 -33.34
N LYS A 284 -13.68 7.22 -34.37
CA LYS A 284 -14.90 6.94 -35.14
C LYS A 284 -14.89 5.56 -35.81
N MET A 285 -13.72 5.01 -36.12
CA MET A 285 -13.62 3.66 -36.71
C MET A 285 -14.08 2.55 -35.75
N TYR A 286 -14.12 2.82 -34.44
CA TYR A 286 -14.61 1.90 -33.40
C TYR A 286 -16.13 2.05 -33.13
N GLY A 287 -16.81 2.94 -33.85
CA GLY A 287 -18.25 3.19 -33.71
C GLY A 287 -18.60 4.34 -32.76
N ASP A 288 -19.87 4.76 -32.80
CA ASP A 288 -20.33 6.01 -32.17
C ASP A 288 -20.22 6.03 -30.64
N HIS A 289 -20.39 4.87 -29.99
CA HIS A 289 -20.31 4.73 -28.53
C HIS A 289 -18.87 4.80 -27.98
N GLU A 290 -17.86 4.61 -28.82
CA GLU A 290 -16.44 4.64 -28.45
C GLU A 290 -15.73 5.92 -28.92
N THR A 291 -16.48 6.97 -29.28
CA THR A 291 -15.90 8.17 -29.92
C THR A 291 -15.03 9.05 -29.04
N THR A 292 -14.88 8.77 -27.74
CA THR A 292 -14.06 9.58 -26.83
C THR A 292 -12.74 8.90 -26.45
N PRO A 293 -11.62 9.65 -26.36
CA PRO A 293 -10.33 9.11 -25.92
C PRO A 293 -10.39 8.51 -24.51
N LEU A 294 -11.42 8.82 -23.72
CA LEU A 294 -11.59 8.30 -22.36
C LEU A 294 -11.76 6.77 -22.31
N TYR A 295 -12.22 6.14 -23.39
CA TYR A 295 -12.44 4.69 -23.46
C TYR A 295 -11.20 3.90 -23.89
N PHE A 296 -10.08 4.57 -24.13
CA PHE A 296 -8.87 3.98 -24.68
C PHE A 296 -7.64 4.31 -23.84
N MET A 297 -6.55 3.59 -24.09
CA MET A 297 -5.25 3.92 -23.52
C MET A 297 -4.80 5.29 -24.01
N ARG A 298 -4.16 6.04 -23.12
CA ARG A 298 -3.61 7.37 -23.38
C ARG A 298 -2.39 7.62 -22.50
N MET A 299 -1.57 8.56 -22.91
CA MET A 299 -0.57 9.17 -22.02
C MET A 299 -1.21 10.38 -21.34
N GLN A 300 -0.85 10.64 -20.10
CA GLN A 300 -1.38 11.78 -19.37
C GLN A 300 -0.36 12.40 -18.43
N PHE A 301 -0.51 13.71 -18.25
CA PHE A 301 0.08 14.47 -17.15
C PHE A 301 -1.02 14.72 -16.13
N ILE A 302 -0.76 14.48 -14.85
CA ILE A 302 -1.74 14.64 -13.77
C ILE A 302 -1.10 15.34 -12.57
N ILE A 303 -1.84 16.23 -11.92
CA ILE A 303 -1.42 16.90 -10.68
C ILE A 303 -2.34 16.48 -9.53
N HIS A 304 -1.72 16.11 -8.41
CA HIS A 304 -2.34 15.75 -7.13
C HIS A 304 -1.99 16.77 -6.05
N HIS A 305 -2.36 16.46 -4.81
CA HIS A 305 -2.09 17.31 -3.65
C HIS A 305 -0.59 17.53 -3.38
N ASP A 306 0.26 16.52 -3.58
CA ASP A 306 1.69 16.60 -3.26
C ASP A 306 2.62 16.10 -4.37
N THR A 307 2.04 15.58 -5.45
CA THR A 307 2.80 15.01 -6.57
C THR A 307 2.26 15.44 -7.92
N VAL A 308 3.12 15.27 -8.92
CA VAL A 308 2.78 15.34 -10.34
C VAL A 308 3.12 13.99 -10.98
N GLY A 309 2.15 13.38 -11.63
CA GLY A 309 2.28 12.10 -12.29
C GLY A 309 2.36 12.20 -13.81
N PHE A 310 3.14 11.29 -14.41
CA PHE A 310 3.13 11.02 -15.85
C PHE A 310 2.73 9.57 -16.05
N TRP A 311 1.55 9.32 -16.61
CA TRP A 311 0.96 7.97 -16.62
C TRP A 311 0.54 7.52 -18.02
N LEU A 312 0.64 6.22 -18.27
CA LEU A 312 0.07 5.48 -19.39
C LEU A 312 -1.10 4.63 -18.86
N MET A 313 -2.34 4.99 -19.21
CA MET A 313 -3.55 4.38 -18.63
C MET A 313 -4.79 4.58 -19.49
N PRO A 314 -5.89 3.84 -19.25
CA PRO A 314 -7.22 4.27 -19.70
C PRO A 314 -7.76 5.36 -18.77
N ALA A 315 -8.58 6.28 -19.27
CA ALA A 315 -8.94 7.48 -18.51
C ALA A 315 -9.83 7.26 -17.26
N LYS A 316 -10.46 6.10 -17.12
CA LYS A 316 -11.34 5.75 -15.98
C LYS A 316 -11.36 4.25 -15.73
N ALA A 317 -11.82 3.84 -14.54
CA ALA A 317 -12.19 2.46 -14.29
C ALA A 317 -13.26 2.00 -15.31
N ASN A 318 -13.24 0.71 -15.67
CA ASN A 318 -14.09 0.12 -16.73
C ASN A 318 -13.84 0.62 -18.16
N ALA A 319 -12.80 1.43 -18.39
CA ALA A 319 -12.37 1.84 -19.74
C ALA A 319 -11.17 1.02 -20.26
N GLY A 320 -10.79 1.29 -21.51
CA GLY A 320 -9.68 0.65 -22.19
C GLY A 320 -10.00 -0.75 -22.69
N LYS A 321 -11.27 -1.15 -22.81
CA LYS A 321 -11.66 -2.55 -23.08
C LYS A 321 -10.99 -3.11 -24.33
N VAL A 322 -11.07 -2.39 -25.44
CA VAL A 322 -10.48 -2.79 -26.73
C VAL A 322 -8.97 -2.96 -26.61
N ASP A 323 -8.27 -1.96 -26.08
CA ASP A 323 -6.80 -1.98 -25.94
C ASP A 323 -6.34 -3.06 -24.95
N ARG A 324 -6.99 -3.17 -23.79
CA ARG A 324 -6.66 -4.17 -22.76
C ARG A 324 -6.94 -5.59 -23.24
N GLN A 325 -8.00 -5.80 -24.02
CA GLN A 325 -8.28 -7.12 -24.62
C GLN A 325 -7.24 -7.47 -25.68
N HIS A 326 -6.88 -6.51 -26.55
CA HIS A 326 -5.81 -6.69 -27.52
C HIS A 326 -4.49 -7.05 -26.82
N PHE A 327 -4.08 -6.24 -25.84
CA PHE A 327 -2.89 -6.48 -25.03
C PHE A 327 -2.89 -7.86 -24.37
N ARG A 328 -4.01 -8.26 -23.75
CA ARG A 328 -4.17 -9.57 -23.12
C ARG A 328 -3.98 -10.72 -24.11
N GLU A 329 -4.51 -10.59 -25.33
CA GLU A 329 -4.36 -11.60 -26.36
C GLU A 329 -2.91 -11.67 -26.85
N GLN A 330 -2.28 -10.52 -27.10
CA GLN A 330 -0.87 -10.46 -27.51
C GLN A 330 0.08 -11.02 -26.45
N MET A 331 -0.20 -10.80 -25.17
CA MET A 331 0.58 -11.34 -24.05
C MET A 331 0.52 -12.87 -23.95
N LYS A 332 -0.25 -13.59 -24.77
CA LYS A 332 -0.12 -15.06 -24.86
C LYS A 332 1.13 -15.47 -25.65
N ASP A 333 1.60 -14.63 -26.57
CA ASP A 333 2.81 -14.88 -27.35
C ASP A 333 4.07 -14.62 -26.52
N SER A 334 5.04 -15.54 -26.57
CA SER A 334 6.25 -15.46 -25.75
C SER A 334 7.21 -14.35 -26.20
N ASN A 335 7.28 -14.05 -27.50
CA ASN A 335 8.13 -12.98 -28.02
C ASN A 335 7.57 -11.62 -27.63
N TYR A 336 6.26 -11.44 -27.74
CA TYR A 336 5.57 -10.24 -27.29
C TYR A 336 5.77 -10.02 -25.78
N ARG A 337 5.57 -11.06 -24.96
CA ARG A 337 5.82 -11.00 -23.50
C ARG A 337 7.25 -10.59 -23.17
N THR A 338 8.22 -11.20 -23.85
CA THR A 338 9.64 -10.91 -23.64
C THR A 338 9.98 -9.47 -23.99
N LYS A 339 9.46 -8.98 -25.12
CA LYS A 339 9.64 -7.58 -25.54
C LYS A 339 9.01 -6.62 -24.55
N PHE A 340 7.77 -6.88 -24.12
CA PHE A 340 7.08 -6.03 -23.14
C PHE A 340 7.82 -5.99 -21.80
N PHE A 341 8.31 -7.15 -21.34
CA PHE A 341 9.13 -7.24 -20.13
C PHE A 341 10.38 -6.36 -20.19
N TYR A 342 11.13 -6.41 -21.30
CA TYR A 342 12.32 -5.57 -21.42
C TYR A 342 11.98 -4.08 -21.43
N LEU A 343 10.89 -3.67 -22.11
CA LEU A 343 10.45 -2.28 -22.06
C LEU A 343 10.06 -1.83 -20.65
N ILE A 344 9.35 -2.68 -19.88
CA ILE A 344 9.00 -2.39 -18.49
C ILE A 344 10.26 -2.30 -17.62
N ARG A 345 11.18 -3.26 -17.75
CA ARG A 345 12.42 -3.30 -16.97
C ARG A 345 13.32 -2.11 -17.28
N ASP A 346 13.39 -1.67 -18.53
CA ASP A 346 14.21 -0.55 -18.98
C ASP A 346 13.69 0.81 -18.47
N LEU A 347 12.43 0.89 -18.01
CA LEU A 347 11.97 2.05 -17.24
C LEU A 347 12.73 2.18 -15.92
N GLY A 348 12.91 1.06 -15.21
CA GLY A 348 13.61 0.99 -13.92
C GLY A 348 12.92 1.75 -12.79
N ASP A 349 13.65 1.98 -11.70
CA ASP A 349 13.15 2.84 -10.62
C ASP A 349 13.20 4.32 -11.06
N PRO A 350 12.20 5.14 -10.69
CA PRO A 350 11.11 4.87 -9.75
C PRO A 350 9.75 4.57 -10.44
N TYR A 351 9.74 3.91 -11.59
CA TYR A 351 8.50 3.62 -12.31
C TYR A 351 7.75 2.45 -11.69
N TRP A 352 6.44 2.51 -11.75
CA TRP A 352 5.53 1.51 -11.21
C TRP A 352 4.47 1.07 -12.24
N ILE A 353 3.90 -0.09 -11.99
CA ILE A 353 2.73 -0.63 -12.69
C ILE A 353 1.65 -1.00 -11.67
N HIS A 354 0.43 -0.54 -11.91
CA HIS A 354 -0.74 -0.78 -11.08
C HIS A 354 -1.81 -1.53 -11.87
N ILE A 355 -2.16 -2.73 -11.41
CA ILE A 355 -3.16 -3.61 -12.01
C ILE A 355 -4.00 -4.25 -10.91
N ALA A 356 -5.33 -4.25 -11.08
CA ALA A 356 -6.27 -4.90 -10.17
C ALA A 356 -6.14 -4.48 -8.68
N GLY A 357 -5.78 -3.22 -8.43
CA GLY A 357 -5.61 -2.69 -7.08
C GLY A 357 -4.25 -2.99 -6.44
N GLU A 358 -3.35 -3.67 -7.16
CA GLU A 358 -1.99 -3.96 -6.73
C GLU A 358 -1.01 -3.08 -7.52
N GLU A 359 -0.11 -2.38 -6.81
CA GLU A 359 1.00 -1.62 -7.41
C GLU A 359 2.31 -2.35 -7.17
N ARG A 360 3.18 -2.39 -8.19
CA ARG A 360 4.54 -2.90 -8.10
C ARG A 360 5.52 -2.01 -8.84
N MET A 361 6.73 -1.88 -8.31
CA MET A 361 7.84 -1.24 -9.03
C MET A 361 8.21 -2.07 -10.25
N THR A 362 8.49 -1.40 -11.37
CA THR A 362 8.85 -2.07 -12.63
C THR A 362 10.15 -2.86 -12.52
N SER A 363 11.07 -2.45 -11.65
CA SER A 363 12.32 -3.14 -11.32
C SER A 363 12.13 -4.45 -10.56
N SER A 364 10.95 -4.68 -9.96
CA SER A 364 10.68 -5.85 -9.11
C SER A 364 10.42 -7.14 -9.88
N PHE A 365 10.19 -7.06 -11.19
CA PHE A 365 9.96 -8.25 -12.01
C PHE A 365 11.30 -8.84 -12.47
N GLU A 366 11.57 -10.08 -12.07
CA GLU A 366 12.84 -10.74 -12.39
C GLU A 366 12.85 -11.29 -13.83
N ASN A 367 11.67 -11.61 -14.37
CA ASN A 367 11.52 -12.21 -15.70
C ASN A 367 10.13 -11.94 -16.30
N ALA A 368 10.00 -12.24 -17.59
CA ALA A 368 8.77 -12.01 -18.36
C ALA A 368 7.57 -12.82 -17.84
N GLU A 369 7.79 -13.99 -17.25
CA GLU A 369 6.70 -14.81 -16.70
C GLU A 369 6.12 -14.18 -15.44
N GLN A 370 6.95 -13.68 -14.52
CA GLN A 370 6.48 -12.96 -13.34
C GLN A 370 5.66 -11.71 -13.71
N LEU A 371 6.11 -10.94 -14.72
CA LEU A 371 5.35 -9.81 -15.21
C LEU A 371 4.04 -10.25 -15.86
N TYR A 372 4.04 -11.32 -16.66
CA TYR A 372 2.83 -11.87 -17.27
C TYR A 372 1.80 -12.31 -16.22
N GLU A 373 2.24 -13.03 -15.19
CA GLU A 373 1.43 -13.48 -14.06
C GLU A 373 0.83 -12.32 -13.27
N PHE A 374 1.52 -11.17 -13.24
CA PHE A 374 0.99 -9.95 -12.66
C PHE A 374 -0.04 -9.28 -13.57
N VAL A 375 0.29 -9.05 -14.85
CA VAL A 375 -0.63 -8.32 -15.75
C VAL A 375 -1.86 -9.13 -16.12
N LYS A 376 -1.83 -10.46 -16.08
CA LYS A 376 -3.02 -11.30 -16.35
C LYS A 376 -4.13 -11.13 -15.31
N LYS A 377 -3.82 -10.57 -14.13
CA LYS A 377 -4.82 -10.22 -13.10
C LYS A 377 -5.72 -9.08 -13.52
N ASP A 378 -5.41 -8.41 -14.64
CA ASP A 378 -6.17 -7.33 -15.22
C ASP A 378 -7.69 -7.59 -15.22
N ALA A 379 -8.41 -6.75 -14.48
CA ALA A 379 -9.86 -6.78 -14.38
C ALA A 379 -10.40 -5.39 -14.71
N PHE A 380 -11.38 -5.32 -15.62
CA PHE A 380 -11.86 -4.05 -16.16
C PHE A 380 -12.37 -3.08 -15.09
N ALA A 381 -12.89 -3.59 -13.97
CA ALA A 381 -13.33 -2.81 -12.82
C ALA A 381 -12.22 -1.94 -12.19
N HIS A 382 -10.95 -2.29 -12.42
CA HIS A 382 -9.80 -1.57 -11.89
C HIS A 382 -9.00 -0.87 -13.00
N TYR A 383 -8.21 0.11 -12.58
CA TYR A 383 -7.24 0.78 -13.45
C TYR A 383 -6.11 -0.16 -13.87
N PHE A 384 -5.68 -0.01 -15.13
CA PHE A 384 -4.40 -0.47 -15.65
C PHE A 384 -3.56 0.78 -15.83
N THR A 385 -2.52 0.97 -15.04
CA THR A 385 -1.69 2.17 -15.12
C THR A 385 -0.22 1.80 -15.04
N ILE A 386 0.58 2.38 -15.93
CA ILE A 386 2.05 2.41 -15.81
C ILE A 386 2.42 3.87 -15.59
N GLY A 387 3.21 4.17 -14.57
CA GLY A 387 3.40 5.55 -14.18
C GLY A 387 4.68 5.82 -13.42
N ARG A 388 4.91 7.12 -13.24
CA ARG A 388 5.91 7.69 -12.35
C ARG A 388 5.38 9.00 -11.81
N ASP A 389 5.64 9.22 -10.53
CA ASP A 389 5.30 10.46 -9.86
C ASP A 389 6.57 11.24 -9.49
N TYR A 390 6.43 12.55 -9.47
CA TYR A 390 7.41 13.53 -9.06
C TYR A 390 6.86 14.28 -7.87
N GLU A 391 7.66 14.42 -6.82
CA GLU A 391 7.30 15.20 -5.64
C GLU A 391 7.20 16.69 -6.00
N ALA A 392 6.31 17.41 -5.32
CA ALA A 392 6.23 18.86 -5.43
C ALA A 392 7.60 19.49 -5.15
N GLY A 393 8.05 20.39 -6.04
CA GLY A 393 9.35 21.03 -5.94
C GLY A 393 10.48 20.36 -6.70
N ASP A 394 10.25 19.19 -7.32
CA ASP A 394 11.27 18.55 -8.15
C ASP A 394 11.76 19.52 -9.25
N PRO A 395 13.08 19.67 -9.47
CA PRO A 395 13.62 20.55 -10.51
C PRO A 395 13.11 20.25 -11.93
N LYS A 396 12.68 19.02 -12.20
CA LYS A 396 12.08 18.61 -13.48
C LYS A 396 10.69 19.20 -13.70
N LEU A 397 10.04 19.71 -12.65
CA LEU A 397 8.74 20.40 -12.71
C LEU A 397 8.87 21.93 -12.79
N ALA A 398 10.09 22.45 -12.95
CA ALA A 398 10.33 23.88 -13.12
C ALA A 398 9.68 24.44 -14.39
N VAL A 399 9.34 25.74 -14.38
CA VAL A 399 8.63 26.43 -15.47
C VAL A 399 9.32 26.24 -16.83
N ASP A 400 10.65 26.27 -16.84
CA ASP A 400 11.51 26.16 -18.01
C ASP A 400 11.84 24.71 -18.41
N ARG A 401 11.37 23.71 -17.64
CA ARG A 401 11.70 22.30 -17.83
C ARG A 401 10.51 21.39 -18.03
N ILE A 402 9.34 21.72 -17.49
CA ILE A 402 8.21 20.79 -17.41
C ILE A 402 7.76 20.21 -18.77
N ALA A 403 7.78 21.01 -19.84
CA ALA A 403 7.42 20.53 -21.18
C ALA A 403 8.44 19.52 -21.72
N GLN A 404 9.74 19.78 -21.49
CA GLN A 404 10.80 18.84 -21.83
C GLN A 404 10.68 17.55 -21.01
N THR A 405 10.46 17.66 -19.70
CA THR A 405 10.22 16.50 -18.82
C THR A 405 9.05 15.67 -19.33
N CYS A 406 7.94 16.31 -19.73
CA CYS A 406 6.79 15.62 -20.30
C CYS A 406 7.17 14.79 -21.55
N MET A 407 7.95 15.39 -22.45
CA MET A 407 8.42 14.67 -23.64
C MET A 407 9.38 13.52 -23.30
N GLU A 408 10.30 13.72 -22.34
CA GLU A 408 11.20 12.65 -21.88
C GLU A 408 10.42 11.44 -21.32
N GLU A 409 9.37 11.69 -20.55
CA GLU A 409 8.51 10.65 -20.00
C GLU A 409 7.66 9.98 -21.09
N PHE A 410 7.06 10.77 -22.00
CA PHE A 410 6.26 10.21 -23.10
C PHE A 410 7.10 9.40 -24.08
N THR A 411 8.35 9.78 -24.32
CA THR A 411 9.29 8.98 -25.13
C THR A 411 9.53 7.59 -24.54
N LYS A 412 9.58 7.47 -23.22
CA LYS A 412 9.72 6.18 -22.54
C LYS A 412 8.43 5.36 -22.60
N TYR A 413 7.28 6.02 -22.50
CA TYR A 413 5.98 5.35 -22.55
C TYR A 413 5.53 4.97 -23.95
N TYR A 414 6.00 5.65 -25.00
CA TYR A 414 5.52 5.41 -26.36
C TYR A 414 5.70 3.96 -26.84
N PRO A 415 6.86 3.30 -26.66
CA PRO A 415 7.00 1.89 -27.02
C PRO A 415 6.01 0.96 -26.30
N LEU A 416 5.70 1.26 -25.03
CA LEU A 416 4.71 0.51 -24.25
C LEU A 416 3.29 0.78 -24.75
N TYR A 417 2.97 2.05 -24.99
CA TYR A 417 1.70 2.48 -25.56
C TYR A 417 1.43 1.77 -26.89
N ASP A 418 2.40 1.79 -27.81
CA ASP A 418 2.29 1.18 -29.14
C ASP A 418 2.09 -0.34 -29.09
N MET A 419 2.68 -1.01 -28.09
CA MET A 419 2.43 -2.44 -27.86
C MET A 419 1.01 -2.68 -27.35
N ILE A 420 0.51 -1.87 -26.41
CA ILE A 420 -0.78 -2.11 -25.74
C ILE A 420 -1.96 -1.81 -26.66
N ILE A 421 -1.84 -0.81 -27.54
CA ILE A 421 -3.00 -0.30 -28.28
C ILE A 421 -3.44 -1.22 -29.42
N HIS A 422 -4.76 -1.32 -29.61
CA HIS A 422 -5.31 -1.94 -30.81
C HIS A 422 -5.28 -0.98 -32.01
N ARG A 423 -4.92 -1.45 -33.20
CA ARG A 423 -4.98 -0.67 -34.45
C ARG A 423 -5.87 -1.38 -35.46
N LEU A 424 -6.91 -0.69 -35.92
CA LEU A 424 -7.71 -1.15 -37.06
C LEU A 424 -6.92 -0.93 -38.35
N GLU A 425 -6.81 -1.96 -39.18
CA GLU A 425 -6.18 -1.83 -40.50
C GLU A 425 -7.02 -0.90 -41.39
N ARG A 426 -6.40 0.16 -41.94
CA ARG A 426 -7.07 1.12 -42.82
C ARG A 426 -7.52 0.51 -44.16
N SER A 427 -7.10 -0.71 -44.50
CA SER A 427 -7.36 -1.40 -45.77
C SER A 427 -8.77 -2.01 -45.91
N ASN A 428 -9.52 -2.20 -44.82
CA ASN A 428 -10.83 -2.86 -44.88
C ASN A 428 -12.05 -1.92 -45.07
N LEU A 429 -11.81 -0.62 -45.28
CA LEU A 429 -12.87 0.39 -45.41
C LEU A 429 -13.09 0.89 -46.85
N ALA A 430 -12.31 0.43 -47.83
CA ALA A 430 -12.56 0.73 -49.25
C ALA A 430 -13.65 -0.16 -49.90
N LEU A 431 -14.31 -1.03 -49.13
CA LEU A 431 -15.32 -1.99 -49.61
C LEU A 431 -16.62 -1.99 -48.78
N ARG A 432 -16.94 -0.89 -48.08
CA ARG A 432 -18.27 -0.70 -47.48
C ARG A 432 -18.88 0.63 -47.87
#